data_AF-A0A2K0UHG0-F1
#
_entry.id   AF-A0A2K0UHG0-F1
#
_cell.length_a   1.000
_cell.length_b   1.000
_cell.length_c   1.000
_cell.angle_alpha   90.00
_cell.angle_beta   90.00
_cell.angle_gamma   90.00
#
_symmetry.space_group_name_H-M   'P 1'
#
loop_
_entity.id
_entity.type
_entity.pdbx_description
1 polymer ?
#
loop_
_entity_poly.entity_id
_entity_poly.type
_entity_poly.pdbx_seq_one_letter_code
_entity_poly.pdbx_strand_id
1 'polypeptide(L)'
;MSRPDLYRVWGNTLLPYLLGGDDMQLPPTVMTKDEKDEDEKDEDGHHRNRLGADGTLSALEFFRASGWPIYRLRTQLRMARGLFNTCHREVYSDVPFNYGTGSDLGNHATGVNLERYLRARFPRLAPAAAGTLSEVFVHCEGTKCLVDEVTHSKRNPDQVLNALDFLADMVKTARISAADEARIRGPFGHAPGRNR
;
A
#
# COMPACT_ATOMS: atom_id res chain seq x y z
N MET A 1 6.73 -1.20 -12.73
CA MET A 1 7.30 -1.43 -14.07
C MET A 1 8.67 -2.06 -13.88
N SER A 2 8.86 -3.27 -14.38
CA SER A 2 10.17 -3.94 -14.33
C SER A 2 11.12 -3.36 -15.39
N ARG A 3 12.42 -3.66 -15.28
CA ARG A 3 13.40 -3.25 -16.29
C ARG A 3 13.11 -3.82 -17.70
N PRO A 4 12.71 -5.10 -17.87
CA PRO A 4 12.24 -5.61 -19.17
C PRO A 4 11.04 -4.86 -19.75
N ASP A 5 10.09 -4.43 -18.90
CA ASP A 5 8.94 -3.64 -19.37
C ASP A 5 9.37 -2.28 -19.93
N LEU A 6 10.37 -1.65 -19.30
CA LEU A 6 10.94 -0.39 -19.79
C LEU A 6 11.51 -0.55 -21.20
N TYR A 7 12.27 -1.62 -21.47
CA TYR A 7 12.87 -1.83 -22.80
C TYR A 7 11.83 -1.94 -23.91
N ARG A 8 10.62 -2.44 -23.61
CA ARG A 8 9.52 -2.47 -24.58
C ARG A 8 9.01 -1.08 -24.95
N VAL A 9 9.06 -0.12 -24.03
CA VAL A 9 8.61 1.26 -24.25
C VAL A 9 9.74 2.11 -24.80
N TRP A 10 10.95 1.94 -24.28
CA TRP A 10 12.12 2.74 -24.65
C TRP A 10 12.64 2.37 -26.05
N GLY A 11 12.44 1.11 -26.45
CA GLY A 11 12.75 0.60 -27.78
C GLY A 11 14.23 0.75 -28.15
N ASN A 12 14.52 0.61 -29.45
CA ASN A 12 15.88 0.72 -29.98
C ASN A 12 16.27 2.17 -30.33
N THR A 13 15.39 3.14 -30.13
CA THR A 13 15.57 4.53 -30.58
C THR A 13 15.85 5.52 -29.45
N LEU A 14 15.90 5.05 -28.19
CA LEU A 14 16.26 5.84 -27.00
C LEU A 14 15.50 7.17 -26.91
N LEU A 15 14.20 7.15 -27.20
CA LEU A 15 13.37 8.35 -27.13
C LEU A 15 13.41 8.96 -25.72
N PRO A 16 13.35 10.29 -25.59
CA PRO A 16 13.28 10.95 -24.30
C PRO A 16 12.00 10.51 -23.57
N TYR A 17 12.14 10.08 -22.32
CA TYR A 17 11.04 9.60 -21.49
C TYR A 17 11.17 10.11 -20.06
N LEU A 18 10.02 10.29 -19.39
CA LEU A 18 9.92 10.68 -17.99
C LEU A 18 9.41 9.49 -17.18
N LEU A 19 10.25 9.00 -16.26
CA LEU A 19 9.88 7.94 -15.34
C LEU A 19 9.40 8.54 -14.02
N GLY A 20 8.13 8.34 -13.70
CA GLY A 20 7.54 8.68 -12.41
C GLY A 20 7.36 7.43 -11.56
N GLY A 21 7.71 7.51 -10.28
CA GLY A 21 7.52 6.42 -9.33
C GLY A 21 8.17 6.71 -7.98
N ASP A 22 8.13 5.72 -7.12
CA ASP A 22 8.68 5.74 -5.78
C ASP A 22 9.19 4.34 -5.45
N ASP A 23 10.48 4.21 -5.23
CA ASP A 23 11.16 2.94 -5.01
C ASP A 23 11.00 2.41 -3.58
N MET A 24 10.43 3.22 -2.68
CA MET A 24 10.01 2.76 -1.35
C MET A 24 8.59 2.15 -1.35
N GLN A 25 7.89 2.17 -2.49
CA GLN A 25 6.59 1.52 -2.67
C GLN A 25 6.73 0.10 -3.25
N LEU A 26 5.61 -0.52 -3.65
CA LEU A 26 5.57 -1.92 -4.06
C LEU A 26 6.50 -2.20 -5.26
N PRO A 27 7.48 -3.11 -5.13
CA PRO A 27 8.35 -3.49 -6.24
C PRO A 27 7.59 -4.37 -7.27
N PRO A 28 8.14 -4.52 -8.49
CA PRO A 28 7.65 -5.50 -9.45
C PRO A 28 7.50 -6.89 -8.85
N THR A 29 6.34 -7.53 -9.09
CA THR A 29 6.11 -8.91 -8.68
C THR A 29 6.59 -9.88 -9.76
N VAL A 30 7.49 -10.80 -9.41
CA VAL A 30 8.00 -11.84 -10.31
C VAL A 30 7.58 -13.20 -9.77
N MET A 31 6.50 -13.75 -10.32
CA MET A 31 5.90 -15.00 -9.82
C MET A 31 6.82 -16.21 -9.97
N THR A 32 7.69 -16.21 -10.99
CA THR A 32 8.58 -17.32 -11.31
C THR A 32 9.94 -17.23 -10.60
N LYS A 33 10.14 -16.24 -9.73
CA LYS A 33 11.44 -15.99 -9.08
C LYS A 33 11.92 -17.22 -8.29
N ASP A 34 11.01 -17.84 -7.56
CA ASP A 34 11.31 -18.95 -6.66
C ASP A 34 10.92 -20.32 -7.24
N GLU A 35 10.51 -20.36 -8.52
CA GLU A 35 10.26 -21.62 -9.23
C GLU A 35 11.59 -22.34 -9.49
N LYS A 36 11.68 -23.58 -9.02
CA LYS A 36 12.79 -24.49 -9.28
C LYS A 36 12.39 -25.49 -10.35
N ASP A 37 13.37 -25.99 -11.10
CA ASP A 37 13.12 -27.04 -12.08
C ASP A 37 12.79 -28.36 -11.35
N GLU A 38 11.57 -28.87 -11.54
CA GLU A 38 11.08 -30.09 -10.87
C GLU A 38 11.64 -31.38 -11.51
N ASP A 39 12.16 -31.28 -12.74
CA ASP A 39 12.64 -32.41 -13.54
C ASP A 39 14.11 -32.79 -13.28
N GLU A 40 14.89 -31.92 -12.64
CA GLU A 40 16.29 -32.20 -12.28
C GLU A 40 16.37 -32.61 -10.81
N LYS A 41 16.58 -33.92 -10.57
CA LYS A 41 17.01 -34.48 -9.27
C LYS A 41 18.46 -34.09 -8.93
N ASP A 42 18.84 -32.85 -9.20
CA ASP A 42 20.15 -32.34 -8.82
C ASP A 42 20.02 -31.74 -7.42
N GLU A 43 20.86 -32.21 -6.50
CA GLU A 43 20.86 -31.81 -5.08
C GLU A 43 21.04 -30.28 -4.88
N ASP A 44 21.36 -29.55 -5.95
CA ASP A 44 21.62 -28.11 -6.00
C ASP A 44 20.40 -27.23 -6.39
N GLY A 45 19.28 -27.82 -6.84
CA GLY A 45 17.98 -27.15 -7.00
C GLY A 45 18.00 -25.78 -7.69
N HIS A 46 18.39 -25.74 -8.97
CA HIS A 46 18.49 -24.52 -9.76
C HIS A 46 17.14 -23.80 -9.98
N HIS A 47 17.19 -22.46 -10.01
CA HIS A 47 16.03 -21.63 -10.33
C HIS A 47 15.72 -21.67 -11.82
N ARG A 48 14.45 -21.95 -12.16
CA ARG A 48 13.92 -21.94 -13.53
C ARG A 48 14.06 -20.57 -14.18
N ASN A 49 13.77 -19.51 -13.41
CA ASN A 49 14.02 -18.13 -13.82
C ASN A 49 15.35 -17.63 -13.25
N ARG A 50 16.44 -17.88 -13.98
CA ARG A 50 17.80 -17.42 -13.62
C ARG A 50 17.94 -15.89 -13.52
N LEU A 51 17.03 -15.14 -14.16
CA LEU A 51 16.98 -13.68 -14.11
C LEU A 51 15.86 -13.16 -13.19
N GLY A 52 15.27 -14.04 -12.37
CA GLY A 52 14.13 -13.70 -11.50
C GLY A 52 14.47 -12.58 -10.51
N ALA A 53 15.70 -12.53 -10.01
CA ALA A 53 16.18 -11.44 -9.16
C ALA A 53 16.22 -10.10 -9.91
N ASP A 54 16.77 -10.06 -11.13
CA ASP A 54 16.80 -8.84 -11.95
C ASP A 54 15.40 -8.34 -12.30
N GLY A 55 14.45 -9.25 -12.53
CA GLY A 55 13.04 -8.91 -12.77
C GLY A 55 12.36 -8.20 -11.59
N THR A 56 12.89 -8.32 -10.37
CA THR A 56 12.36 -7.62 -9.19
C THR A 56 12.83 -6.18 -9.07
N LEU A 57 13.88 -5.79 -9.82
CA LEU A 57 14.34 -4.41 -9.86
C LEU A 57 13.42 -3.58 -10.74
N SER A 58 12.93 -2.48 -10.18
CA SER A 58 12.17 -1.52 -10.98
C SER A 58 13.10 -0.74 -11.91
N ALA A 59 12.55 -0.26 -13.03
CA ALA A 59 13.29 0.64 -13.92
C ALA A 59 13.84 1.88 -13.19
N LEU A 60 13.05 2.45 -12.28
CA LEU A 60 13.44 3.63 -11.50
C LEU A 60 14.61 3.34 -10.56
N GLU A 61 14.55 2.21 -9.86
CA GLU A 61 15.59 1.74 -8.95
C GLU A 61 16.90 1.47 -9.70
N PHE A 62 16.83 0.88 -10.89
CA PHE A 62 18.00 0.68 -11.75
C PHE A 62 18.70 2.01 -12.10
N PHE A 63 17.96 3.05 -12.49
CA PHE A 63 18.57 4.36 -12.78
C PHE A 63 19.10 5.04 -11.53
N ARG A 64 18.39 4.95 -10.40
CA ARG A 64 18.86 5.45 -9.10
C ARG A 64 20.20 4.83 -8.74
N ALA A 65 20.29 3.50 -8.79
CA ALA A 65 21.49 2.74 -8.46
C ALA A 65 22.63 3.02 -9.45
N SER A 66 22.30 3.35 -10.71
CA SER A 66 23.27 3.75 -11.74
C SER A 66 23.78 5.19 -11.59
N GLY A 67 23.35 5.92 -10.55
CA GLY A 67 23.82 7.27 -10.25
C GLY A 67 23.13 8.38 -11.05
N TRP A 68 22.00 8.08 -11.70
CA TRP A 68 21.24 9.12 -12.41
C TRP A 68 20.59 10.08 -11.42
N PRO A 69 20.61 11.40 -11.70
CA PRO A 69 19.96 12.37 -10.83
C PRO A 69 18.45 12.15 -10.83
N ILE A 70 17.85 12.13 -9.64
CA ILE A 70 16.40 11.96 -9.45
C ILE A 70 15.82 13.24 -8.88
N TYR A 71 14.77 13.72 -9.54
CA TYR A 71 13.96 14.81 -9.00
C TYR A 71 12.97 14.26 -7.96
N ARG A 72 13.18 14.62 -6.68
CA ARG A 72 12.30 14.22 -5.57
C ARG A 72 11.30 15.32 -5.24
N LEU A 73 10.01 14.99 -5.27
CA LEU A 73 8.95 15.86 -4.79
C LEU A 73 8.96 15.89 -3.26
N ARG A 74 8.98 17.10 -2.68
CA ARG A 74 9.10 17.31 -1.22
C ARG A 74 7.83 17.84 -0.58
N THR A 75 6.76 18.02 -1.35
CA THR A 75 5.51 18.60 -0.85
C THR A 75 4.38 17.57 -0.99
N GLN A 76 3.81 17.14 0.14
CA GLN A 76 2.61 16.30 0.16
C GLN A 76 1.37 17.21 0.08
N LEU A 77 0.43 16.85 -0.80
CA LEU A 77 -0.79 17.62 -1.07
C LEU A 77 -2.07 16.81 -0.81
N ARG A 78 -1.97 15.49 -0.67
CA ARG A 78 -3.14 14.59 -0.60
C ARG A 78 -3.70 14.42 0.81
N MET A 79 -2.81 14.24 1.80
CA MET A 79 -3.22 13.86 3.16
C MET A 79 -3.26 15.09 4.06
N ALA A 80 -4.18 15.13 5.02
CA ALA A 80 -4.22 16.16 6.05
C ALA A 80 -2.90 16.21 6.82
N ARG A 81 -2.56 17.40 7.34
CA ARG A 81 -1.42 17.55 8.26
C ARG A 81 -1.52 16.54 9.41
N GLY A 82 -0.42 15.86 9.72
CA GLY A 82 -0.35 14.80 10.74
C GLY A 82 -0.32 13.39 10.16
N LEU A 83 -1.16 13.08 9.18
CA LEU A 83 -1.38 11.70 8.69
C LEU A 83 -0.21 11.09 7.92
N PHE A 84 0.76 11.90 7.49
CA PHE A 84 1.96 11.43 6.76
C PHE A 84 3.18 11.33 7.68
N ASN A 85 3.09 11.79 8.94
CA ASN A 85 4.24 11.87 9.84
C ASN A 85 4.85 10.51 10.13
N THR A 86 4.03 9.49 10.38
CA THR A 86 4.53 8.13 10.62
C THR A 86 5.19 7.56 9.36
N CYS A 87 4.58 7.70 8.19
CA CYS A 87 5.19 7.25 6.94
C CYS A 87 6.52 7.97 6.64
N HIS A 88 6.57 9.29 6.85
CA HIS A 88 7.80 10.06 6.69
C HIS A 88 8.91 9.59 7.63
N ARG A 89 8.58 9.41 8.92
CA ARG A 89 9.55 8.96 9.94
C ARG A 89 10.10 7.56 9.67
N GLU A 90 9.25 6.62 9.27
CA GLU A 90 9.66 5.22 9.10
C GLU A 90 10.25 4.92 7.72
N VAL A 91 9.82 5.62 6.66
CA VAL A 91 10.14 5.26 5.27
C VAL A 91 10.97 6.33 4.54
N TYR A 92 10.75 7.61 4.82
CA TYR A 92 11.35 8.73 4.06
C TYR A 92 12.14 9.69 4.95
N SER A 93 12.75 9.18 6.03
CA SER A 93 13.42 10.01 7.04
C SER A 93 14.61 10.80 6.48
N ASP A 94 15.19 10.34 5.37
CA ASP A 94 16.29 11.00 4.65
C ASP A 94 15.82 12.18 3.79
N VAL A 95 14.52 12.31 3.53
CA VAL A 95 13.96 13.34 2.63
C VAL A 95 13.30 14.45 3.44
N PRO A 96 13.79 15.69 3.38
CA PRO A 96 13.05 16.81 3.96
C PRO A 96 11.73 17.00 3.19
N PHE A 97 10.62 17.14 3.91
CA PHE A 97 9.30 17.35 3.31
C PHE A 97 8.53 18.48 3.98
N ASN A 98 7.53 19.01 3.28
CA ASN A 98 6.57 19.98 3.79
C ASN A 98 5.14 19.56 3.43
N TYR A 99 4.19 19.99 4.25
CA TYR A 99 2.77 19.93 3.90
C TYR A 99 2.40 21.15 3.06
N GLY A 100 1.80 20.92 1.88
CA GLY A 100 1.28 22.01 1.06
C GLY A 100 -0.14 22.43 1.45
N THR A 101 -0.72 23.33 0.67
CA THR A 101 -2.08 23.89 0.89
C THR A 101 -3.18 22.83 0.80
N GLY A 102 -2.97 21.77 0.01
CA GLY A 102 -3.92 20.66 -0.08
C GLY A 102 -4.15 19.94 1.25
N SER A 103 -3.17 19.99 2.17
CA SER A 103 -3.18 19.32 3.47
C SER A 103 -3.88 20.08 4.59
N ASP A 104 -4.39 21.28 4.31
CA ASP A 104 -5.15 22.06 5.28
C ASP A 104 -6.45 21.33 5.67
N LEU A 105 -6.77 21.34 6.97
CA LEU A 105 -7.88 20.57 7.53
C LEU A 105 -9.24 20.88 6.87
N GLY A 106 -9.42 22.11 6.39
CA GLY A 106 -10.62 22.54 5.66
C GLY A 106 -10.88 21.75 4.37
N ASN A 107 -9.83 21.17 3.77
CA ASN A 107 -9.94 20.31 2.58
C ASN A 107 -10.27 18.85 2.91
N HIS A 108 -10.34 18.50 4.19
CA HIS A 108 -10.47 17.11 4.67
C HIS A 108 -11.72 16.92 5.54
N ALA A 109 -12.87 17.43 5.09
CA ALA A 109 -14.14 17.33 5.82
C ALA A 109 -14.50 15.89 6.22
N THR A 110 -14.27 14.91 5.33
CA THR A 110 -14.49 13.48 5.62
C THR A 110 -13.63 12.99 6.78
N GLY A 111 -12.34 13.36 6.82
CA GLY A 111 -11.43 13.00 7.91
C GLY A 111 -11.84 13.64 9.25
N VAL A 112 -12.29 14.90 9.23
CA VAL A 112 -12.81 15.59 10.41
C VAL A 112 -14.09 14.93 10.94
N ASN A 113 -14.99 14.52 10.04
CA ASN A 113 -16.21 13.81 10.42
C ASN A 113 -15.89 12.42 11.00
N LEU A 114 -14.91 11.72 10.42
CA LEU A 114 -14.42 10.44 10.91
C LEU A 114 -13.85 10.56 12.32
N GLU A 115 -12.98 11.54 12.58
CA GLU A 115 -12.44 11.78 13.92
C GLU A 115 -13.56 12.07 14.93
N ARG A 116 -14.53 12.92 14.56
CA ARG A 116 -15.68 13.22 15.43
C ARG A 116 -16.47 11.97 15.77
N TYR A 117 -16.77 11.14 14.78
CA TYR A 117 -17.47 9.87 14.96
C TYR A 117 -16.70 8.92 15.86
N LEU A 118 -15.39 8.74 15.61
CA LEU A 118 -14.52 7.87 16.40
C LEU A 118 -14.44 8.32 17.86
N ARG A 119 -14.33 9.63 18.12
CA ARG A 119 -14.30 10.17 19.49
C ARG A 119 -15.63 10.01 20.22
N ALA A 120 -16.75 10.08 19.51
CA ALA A 120 -18.06 9.80 20.09
C ALA A 120 -18.23 8.32 20.44
N ARG A 121 -17.80 7.42 19.54
CA ARG A 121 -17.87 5.96 19.73
C ARG A 121 -16.86 5.43 20.75
N PHE A 122 -15.68 6.04 20.82
CA PHE A 122 -14.58 5.65 21.71
C PHE A 122 -14.16 6.84 22.59
N PRO A 123 -14.84 7.10 23.72
CA PRO A 123 -14.59 8.27 24.56
C PRO A 123 -13.18 8.38 25.15
N ARG A 124 -12.45 7.25 25.22
CA ARG A 124 -11.04 7.19 25.66
C ARG A 124 -10.04 7.56 24.56
N LEU A 125 -10.48 7.72 23.31
CA LEU A 125 -9.62 8.09 22.20
C LEU A 125 -9.15 9.54 22.37
N ALA A 126 -7.84 9.74 22.43
CA ALA A 126 -7.25 11.06 22.50
C ALA A 126 -7.56 11.86 21.21
N PRO A 127 -7.86 13.17 21.32
CA PRO A 127 -8.01 14.01 20.14
C PRO A 127 -6.67 14.18 19.40
N ALA A 128 -6.72 14.39 18.09
CA ALA A 128 -5.56 14.83 17.34
C ALA A 128 -5.10 16.23 17.81
N ALA A 129 -3.84 16.57 17.53
CA ALA A 129 -3.34 17.92 17.80
C ALA A 129 -4.11 18.96 16.97
N ALA A 130 -4.25 20.18 17.50
CA ALA A 130 -5.02 21.24 16.86
C ALA A 130 -4.55 21.49 15.41
N GLY A 131 -5.49 21.47 14.46
CA GLY A 131 -5.21 21.68 13.03
C GLY A 131 -4.63 20.46 12.29
N THR A 132 -4.64 19.28 12.91
CA THR A 132 -4.13 18.02 12.33
C THR A 132 -5.16 16.90 12.42
N LEU A 133 -4.90 15.80 11.70
CA LEU A 133 -5.55 14.51 11.92
C LEU A 133 -4.48 13.47 12.29
N SER A 134 -4.88 12.46 13.05
CA SER A 134 -4.01 11.36 13.46
C SER A 134 -4.54 10.02 12.98
N GLU A 135 -3.64 9.09 12.70
CA GLU A 135 -3.97 7.72 12.40
C GLU A 135 -4.67 7.03 13.57
N VAL A 136 -5.63 6.16 13.25
CA VAL A 136 -6.39 5.38 14.24
C VAL A 136 -6.30 3.91 13.85
N PHE A 137 -5.92 3.07 14.80
CA PHE A 137 -5.82 1.63 14.62
C PHE A 137 -6.93 0.93 15.40
N VAL A 138 -7.72 0.10 14.71
CA VAL A 138 -8.77 -0.71 15.32
C VAL A 138 -8.21 -2.09 15.63
N HIS A 139 -8.02 -2.38 16.92
CA HIS A 139 -7.53 -3.67 17.37
C HIS A 139 -8.71 -4.64 17.61
N CYS A 140 -8.79 -5.71 16.81
CA CYS A 140 -9.78 -6.77 16.96
C CYS A 140 -9.17 -7.98 17.68
N GLU A 141 -9.02 -7.87 18.99
CA GLU A 141 -8.42 -8.91 19.84
C GLU A 141 -9.20 -10.23 19.77
N GLY A 142 -8.50 -11.36 19.85
CA GLY A 142 -9.10 -12.70 19.88
C GLY A 142 -9.61 -13.25 18.53
N THR A 143 -9.55 -12.46 17.45
CA THR A 143 -9.98 -12.91 16.12
C THR A 143 -9.02 -13.93 15.50
N LYS A 144 -9.54 -14.87 14.71
CA LYS A 144 -8.73 -15.97 14.14
C LYS A 144 -8.50 -15.78 12.64
N CYS A 145 -7.24 -15.98 12.24
CA CYS A 145 -6.86 -16.04 10.84
C CYS A 145 -6.97 -17.47 10.33
N LEU A 146 -7.81 -17.69 9.32
CA LEU A 146 -7.99 -18.95 8.64
C LEU A 146 -7.10 -18.99 7.40
N VAL A 147 -6.47 -20.14 7.15
CA VAL A 147 -5.66 -20.40 5.96
C VAL A 147 -6.42 -21.39 5.09
N ASP A 148 -6.63 -21.05 3.82
CA ASP A 148 -7.19 -21.94 2.82
C ASP A 148 -6.15 -23.01 2.47
N GLU A 149 -6.49 -24.30 2.62
CA GLU A 149 -5.52 -25.40 2.46
C GLU A 149 -5.03 -25.58 1.02
N VAL A 150 -5.80 -25.12 0.03
CA VAL A 150 -5.49 -25.31 -1.39
C VAL A 150 -4.70 -24.12 -1.93
N THR A 151 -5.16 -22.91 -1.65
CA THR A 151 -4.58 -21.67 -2.18
C THR A 151 -3.56 -21.03 -1.25
N HIS A 152 -3.47 -21.51 0.00
CA HIS A 152 -2.71 -20.90 1.09
C HIS A 152 -3.08 -19.43 1.37
N SER A 153 -4.19 -18.97 0.81
CA SER A 153 -4.72 -17.63 1.03
C SER A 153 -5.26 -17.51 2.45
N LYS A 154 -5.06 -16.35 3.06
CA LYS A 154 -5.46 -16.10 4.45
C LYS A 154 -6.69 -15.19 4.51
N ARG A 155 -7.62 -15.49 5.42
CA ARG A 155 -8.78 -14.65 5.70
C ARG A 155 -9.09 -14.61 7.19
N ASN A 156 -9.61 -13.48 7.66
CA ASN A 156 -10.11 -13.33 9.02
C ASN A 156 -11.57 -12.84 8.96
N PRO A 157 -12.56 -13.75 9.00
CA PRO A 157 -13.98 -13.39 8.91
C PRO A 157 -14.44 -12.44 10.01
N ASP A 158 -13.94 -12.60 11.24
CA ASP A 158 -14.32 -11.75 12.37
C ASP A 158 -13.87 -10.31 12.16
N GLN A 159 -12.63 -10.10 11.69
CA GLN A 159 -12.16 -8.76 11.31
C GLN A 159 -12.96 -8.17 10.15
N VAL A 160 -13.39 -9.01 9.20
CA VAL A 160 -14.22 -8.57 8.07
C VAL A 160 -15.59 -8.10 8.57
N LEU A 161 -16.23 -8.84 9.48
CA LEU A 161 -17.51 -8.48 10.07
C LEU A 161 -17.40 -7.21 10.91
N ASN A 162 -16.42 -7.14 11.82
CA ASN A 162 -16.18 -5.94 12.63
C ASN A 162 -15.94 -4.70 11.76
N ALA A 163 -15.17 -4.83 10.67
CA ALA A 163 -14.95 -3.72 9.74
C ALA A 163 -16.23 -3.32 8.99
N LEU A 164 -17.04 -4.29 8.55
CA LEU A 164 -18.30 -4.00 7.87
C LEU A 164 -19.32 -3.33 8.80
N ASP A 165 -19.47 -3.83 10.02
CA ASP A 165 -20.35 -3.23 11.03
C ASP A 165 -19.90 -1.82 11.40
N PHE A 166 -18.58 -1.61 11.52
CA PHE A 166 -18.00 -0.29 11.72
C PHE A 166 -18.34 0.67 10.58
N LEU A 167 -18.09 0.29 9.32
CA LEU A 167 -18.35 1.13 8.16
C LEU A 167 -19.86 1.41 7.99
N ALA A 168 -20.70 0.38 8.19
CA ALA A 168 -22.15 0.54 8.10
C ALA A 168 -22.70 1.51 9.15
N ASP A 169 -22.22 1.44 10.38
CA ASP A 169 -22.59 2.39 11.44
C ASP A 169 -22.08 3.81 11.13
N MET A 170 -20.84 3.93 10.65
CA MET A 170 -20.23 5.19 10.27
C MET A 170 -21.02 5.90 9.15
N VAL A 171 -21.38 5.20 8.06
CA VAL A 171 -22.19 5.76 6.98
C VAL A 171 -23.56 6.24 7.49
N LYS A 172 -24.18 5.46 8.39
CA LYS A 172 -25.50 5.79 8.95
C LYS A 172 -25.48 6.99 9.88
N THR A 173 -24.37 7.22 10.60
CA THR A 173 -24.33 8.17 11.72
C THR A 173 -23.42 9.37 11.51
N ALA A 174 -22.39 9.28 10.67
CA ALA A 174 -21.29 10.25 10.61
C ALA A 174 -21.34 11.23 9.43
N ARG A 175 -22.39 11.21 8.60
CA ARG A 175 -22.49 12.00 7.34
C ARG A 175 -21.28 11.77 6.41
N ILE A 176 -20.79 10.54 6.37
CA ILE A 176 -19.74 10.11 5.45
C ILE A 176 -20.42 9.30 4.35
N SER A 177 -20.16 9.66 3.10
CA SER A 177 -20.67 8.92 1.95
C SER A 177 -19.83 7.66 1.75
N ALA A 178 -20.49 6.55 1.40
CA ALA A 178 -19.79 5.33 1.02
C ALA A 178 -18.86 5.53 -0.19
N ALA A 179 -19.08 6.56 -1.02
CA ALA A 179 -18.21 6.89 -2.14
C ALA A 179 -16.88 7.53 -1.72
N ASP A 180 -16.80 8.10 -0.51
CA ASP A 180 -15.59 8.68 0.05
C ASP A 180 -14.74 7.65 0.81
N GLU A 181 -15.19 6.39 0.82
CA GLU A 181 -14.57 5.27 1.51
C GLU A 181 -13.94 4.31 0.52
N ALA A 182 -12.71 3.88 0.81
CA ALA A 182 -12.05 2.81 0.07
C ALA A 182 -11.66 1.70 1.05
N ARG A 183 -12.21 0.51 0.85
CA ARG A 183 -11.71 -0.71 1.49
C ARG A 183 -10.61 -1.30 0.63
N ILE A 184 -9.38 -1.21 1.10
CA ILE A 184 -8.27 -1.97 0.50
C ILE A 184 -8.44 -3.42 0.95
N ARG A 185 -8.64 -4.35 -0.01
CA ARG A 185 -8.65 -5.79 0.26
C ARG A 185 -7.32 -6.13 0.95
N GLY A 186 -7.36 -6.87 2.07
CA GLY A 186 -6.14 -7.24 2.80
C GLY A 186 -5.10 -7.91 1.88
N PRO A 187 -3.84 -8.05 2.31
CA PRO A 187 -2.72 -8.47 1.44
C PRO A 187 -2.87 -9.89 0.87
N PHE A 188 -3.95 -10.60 1.20
CA PHE A 188 -4.23 -11.96 0.78
C PHE A 188 -5.33 -11.97 -0.28
N GLY A 189 -4.96 -12.41 -1.49
CA GLY A 189 -5.92 -12.63 -2.57
C GLY A 189 -6.74 -13.88 -2.30
N HIS A 190 -8.04 -13.74 -2.01
CA HIS A 190 -8.98 -14.85 -2.09
C HIS A 190 -9.48 -14.94 -3.54
N ALA A 191 -9.04 -15.98 -4.26
CA ALA A 191 -9.65 -16.38 -5.52
C ALA A 191 -11.00 -17.03 -5.20
N PRO A 192 -12.13 -16.59 -5.81
CA PRO A 192 -13.39 -17.30 -5.63
C PRO A 192 -13.21 -18.73 -6.16
N GLY A 193 -13.43 -19.72 -5.28
CA GLY A 193 -13.42 -21.12 -5.66
C GLY A 193 -14.40 -21.34 -6.82
N ARG A 194 -13.93 -21.95 -7.91
CA ARG A 194 -14.82 -22.52 -8.92
C ARG A 194 -15.62 -23.61 -8.21
N ASN A 195 -16.91 -23.38 -7.97
CA ASN A 195 -17.84 -24.47 -7.71
C ASN A 195 -17.73 -25.42 -8.90
N ARG A 196 -17.26 -26.64 -8.64
CA ARG A 196 -17.39 -27.77 -9.55
C ARG A 196 -18.83 -28.26 -9.54
#